data_AF-A0A1G1FF75-F1
#
_entry.id   AF-A0A1G1FF75-F1
#
_cell.length_a   1.000
_cell.length_b   1.000
_cell.length_c   1.000
_cell.angle_alpha   90.00
_cell.angle_beta   90.00
_cell.angle_gamma   90.00
#
_symmetry.space_group_name_H-M   'P 1'
#
loop_
_entity.id
_entity.type
_entity.pdbx_description
1 polymer ?
#
loop_
_entity_poly.entity_id
_entity_poly.type
_entity_poly.pdbx_seq_one_letter_code
_entity_poly.pdbx_strand_id
1 'polypeptide(L)' 'MTTRDKIRAMELLWDDLCKHANAVASPSWHKDILAQREKSVAKGKEKFNDWDGEKERIRKSCK' A
#
# COMPACT_ATOMS: atom_id res chain seq x y z
N MET A 1 -25.33 8.72 8.38
CA MET A 1 -24.37 7.58 8.35
C MET A 1 -23.45 7.68 9.54
N THR A 2 -23.32 6.60 10.30
CA THR A 2 -22.32 6.49 11.37
C THR A 2 -20.91 6.30 10.78
N THR A 3 -19.87 6.49 11.58
CA THR A 3 -18.48 6.17 11.15
C THR A 3 -18.35 4.73 10.70
N ARG A 4 -19.02 3.78 11.39
CA ARG A 4 -19.06 2.37 11.01
C ARG A 4 -19.65 2.18 9.61
N ASP A 5 -20.75 2.87 9.31
CA ASP A 5 -21.39 2.77 7.99
C ASP A 5 -20.50 3.31 6.88
N LYS A 6 -19.78 4.41 7.16
CA LYS A 6 -18.81 5.00 6.21
C LYS A 6 -17.66 4.04 5.93
N ILE A 7 -17.08 3.43 6.96
CA ILE A 7 -15.98 2.46 6.80
C ILE A 7 -16.45 1.26 5.99
N ARG A 8 -17.61 0.68 6.33
CA ARG A 8 -18.18 -0.45 5.58
C ARG A 8 -18.42 -0.09 4.10
N ALA A 9 -18.91 1.11 3.82
CA ALA A 9 -19.08 1.57 2.44
C ALA A 9 -17.74 1.65 1.70
N MET A 10 -16.69 2.17 2.35
CA MET A 10 -15.34 2.19 1.77
C MET A 10 -14.79 0.78 1.50
N GLU A 11 -15.00 -0.17 2.42
CA GLU A 11 -14.58 -1.57 2.25
C GLU A 11 -15.28 -2.24 1.07
N LEU A 12 -16.59 -2.04 0.94
CA LEU A 12 -17.37 -2.59 -0.18
C LEU A 12 -16.93 -2.01 -1.53
N LEU A 13 -16.73 -0.68 -1.59
CA LEU A 13 -16.22 -0.03 -2.79
C LEU A 13 -14.82 -0.53 -3.14
N TRP A 14 -13.96 -0.70 -2.15
CA TRP A 14 -12.61 -1.20 -2.36
C TRP A 14 -12.60 -2.65 -2.89
N ASP A 15 -13.39 -3.54 -2.29
CA ASP A 15 -13.52 -4.94 -2.74
C ASP A 15 -14.02 -5.03 -4.19
N ASP A 16 -15.01 -4.21 -4.56
CA ASP A 16 -15.54 -4.15 -5.92
C ASP A 16 -14.49 -3.66 -6.93
N LEU A 17 -13.79 -2.56 -6.61
CA LEU A 17 -12.71 -2.03 -7.46
C LEU A 17 -11.57 -3.05 -7.63
N CYS A 18 -11.22 -3.82 -6.59
CA CYS A 18 -10.20 -4.86 -6.67
C CYS A 18 -10.57 -5.99 -7.63
N LYS A 19 -11.86 -6.38 -7.71
CA LYS A 19 -12.33 -7.39 -8.69
C LYS A 19 -12.18 -6.91 -10.14
N HIS A 20 -12.20 -5.60 -10.34
CA HIS A 20 -12.05 -4.96 -11.63
C HIS A 20 -10.71 -4.23 -11.79
N ALA A 21 -9.66 -4.64 -11.07
CA ALA A 21 -8.38 -3.94 -11.06
C ALA A 21 -7.77 -3.74 -12.46
N ASN A 22 -7.98 -4.69 -13.37
CA ASN A 22 -7.49 -4.60 -14.75
C ASN A 22 -8.27 -3.60 -15.63
N ALA A 23 -9.46 -3.17 -15.19
CA ALA A 23 -10.27 -2.18 -15.92
C ALA A 23 -9.72 -0.75 -15.76
N VAL A 24 -8.85 -0.52 -14.76
CA VAL A 24 -8.24 0.79 -14.52
C VAL A 24 -6.73 0.68 -14.80
N ALA A 25 -6.30 1.31 -15.88
CA ALA A 25 -4.88 1.40 -16.18
C ALA A 25 -4.14 2.16 -15.07
N SER A 26 -3.07 1.57 -14.55
CA SER A 26 -2.19 2.28 -13.63
C SER A 26 -1.57 3.49 -14.33
N PRO A 27 -1.51 4.67 -13.69
CA PRO A 27 -0.79 5.82 -14.22
C PRO A 27 0.66 5.48 -14.58
N SER A 28 1.18 6.07 -15.66
CA SER A 28 2.55 5.81 -16.14
C SER A 28 3.62 6.04 -15.07
N TRP A 29 3.44 7.06 -14.22
CA TRP A 29 4.39 7.41 -13.17
C TRP A 29 4.54 6.32 -12.09
N HIS A 30 3.58 5.41 -11.93
CA HIS A 30 3.73 4.26 -11.02
C HIS A 30 4.95 3.41 -11.40
N LYS A 31 5.15 3.18 -12.69
CA LYS A 31 6.30 2.42 -13.20
C LYS A 31 7.61 3.14 -12.91
N ASP A 32 7.64 4.46 -13.07
CA ASP A 32 8.84 5.26 -12.84
C ASP A 32 9.27 5.21 -11.37
N ILE A 33 8.31 5.31 -10.45
CA ILE A 33 8.56 5.17 -9.00
C ILE A 33 9.05 3.77 -8.64
N LEU A 34 8.45 2.72 -9.20
CA LEU A 34 8.90 1.34 -8.97
C LEU A 34 10.35 1.14 -9.45
N ALA A 35 10.66 1.59 -10.66
CA ALA A 35 12.01 1.50 -11.22
C ALA A 35 13.03 2.32 -10.40
N GLN A 36 12.62 3.47 -9.85
CA GLN A 36 13.46 4.27 -8.96
C GLN A 36 13.77 3.51 -7.66
N ARG A 37 12.75 2.90 -7.02
CA ARG A 37 12.91 2.14 -5.78
C ARG A 37 13.76 0.90 -5.98
N GLU A 38 13.55 0.15 -7.06
CA GLU A 38 14.38 -1.00 -7.42
C GLU A 38 15.87 -0.61 -7.56
N LYS A 39 16.15 0.50 -8.23
CA LYS A 39 17.52 1.04 -8.34
C LYS A 39 18.09 1.45 -6.97
N SER A 40 17.28 2.03 -6.08
CA SER A 40 17.72 2.37 -4.72
C SER A 40 18.08 1.14 -3.90
N VAL A 41 17.28 0.07 -4.00
CA VAL A 41 17.55 -1.21 -3.34
C VAL A 41 18.82 -1.85 -3.89
N ALA A 42 18.98 -1.90 -5.22
CA ALA A 42 20.18 -2.45 -5.86
C ALA A 42 21.46 -1.67 -5.48
N LYS A 43 21.34 -0.36 -5.20
CA LYS A 43 22.44 0.49 -4.70
C LYS A 43 22.64 0.43 -3.19
N GLY A 44 21.87 -0.38 -2.46
CA GLY A 44 21.92 -0.49 -1.00
C GLY A 44 21.42 0.73 -0.23
N LYS A 45 20.73 1.67 -0.90
CA LYS A 45 20.17 2.87 -0.27
C LYS A 45 18.82 2.62 0.41
N GLU A 46 18.10 1.62 -0.07
CA GLU A 46 16.84 1.16 0.49
C GLU A 46 16.92 -0.35 0.74
N LYS A 47 16.12 -0.84 1.69
CA LYS A 47 16.02 -2.26 2.00
C LYS A 47 14.57 -2.65 2.21
N PHE A 48 14.24 -3.88 1.86
CA PHE A 48 12.98 -4.49 2.28
C PHE A 48 13.10 -4.87 3.75
N ASN A 49 12.09 -4.51 4.53
CA ASN A 49 11.97 -4.93 5.92
C ASN A 49 10.83 -5.94 6.04
N ASP A 50 10.94 -6.83 7.01
CA ASP A 50 9.87 -7.74 7.34
C ASP A 50 8.63 -6.97 7.82
N TRP A 51 7.49 -7.26 7.19
CA TRP A 51 6.26 -6.52 7.42
C TRP A 51 5.71 -6.72 8.83
N ASP A 52 5.78 -7.95 9.34
CA ASP A 52 5.30 -8.26 10.69
C ASP A 52 6.18 -7.62 11.76
N GLY A 53 7.51 -7.69 11.59
CA GLY A 53 8.48 -7.02 12.44
C GLY A 53 8.31 -5.51 12.47
N GLU A 54 8.06 -4.87 11.32
CA GLU A 54 7.84 -3.43 11.27
C GLU A 54 6.51 -2.99 11.89
N LYS A 55 5.44 -3.76 11.69
CA LYS A 55 4.17 -3.52 12.39
C LYS A 55 4.36 -3.57 13.91
N GLU A 56 5.09 -4.57 14.40
CA GLU A 56 5.41 -4.68 15.84
C GLU A 56 6.25 -3.52 16.35
N ARG A 57 7.26 -3.07 15.58
CA ARG A 57 8.04 -1.89 15.95
C ARG A 57 7.16 -0.64 16.06
N ILE A 58 6.26 -0.41 15.10
CA ILE A 58 5.36 0.75 15.11
C ILE A 58 4.40 0.69 16.31
N ARG A 59 3.77 -0.46 16.56
CA ARG A 59 2.87 -0.64 17.72
C ARG A 59 3.57 -0.35 19.04
N LYS A 60 4.84 -0.76 19.18
CA LYS A 60 5.65 -0.45 20.37
C LYS A 60 5.97 1.04 20.50
N SER A 61 6.15 1.75 19.39
CA SER A 61 6.43 3.20 19.39
C SER A 61 5.21 4.10 19.61
N CYS A 62 4.00 3.57 19.45
CA CYS A 62 2.74 4.27 19.69
C CYS A 62 2.16 4.04 21.10
N LYS A 63 2.92 3.35 21.98
CA LYS A 63 2.62 3.23 23.41
C LYS A 63 3.34 4.33 24.18
#